data_AF-A0A7K2DBF7-F1
#
_entry.id   AF-A0A7K2DBF7-F1
#
_cell.length_a   1.000
_cell.length_b   1.000
_cell.length_c   1.000
_cell.angle_alpha   90.00
_cell.angle_beta   90.00
_cell.angle_gamma   90.00
#
_symmetry.space_group_name_H-M   'P 1'
#
loop_
_entity.id
_entity.type
_entity.pdbx_description
1 polymer ?
#
loop_
_entity_poly.entity_id
_entity_poly.type
_entity_poly.pdbx_seq_one_letter_code
_entity_poly.pdbx_strand_id
1 'polypeptide(L)' 'MDQLKLIKNLRKIAKDQGLTFVKVREGRHEIWAIGSQKIQIPRHNEIQEGTAAKIMNVARRVQPEQGGEHDEHGR' A
#
# COMPACT_ATOMS: atom_id res chain seq x y z
N MET A 1 6.49 8.58 -11.67
CA MET A 1 6.73 7.13 -11.45
C MET A 1 5.59 6.33 -12.07
N ASP A 2 5.87 5.23 -12.78
CA ASP A 2 4.83 4.42 -13.45
C ASP A 2 4.06 3.52 -12.47
N GLN A 3 2.74 3.41 -12.66
CA GLN A 3 1.87 2.52 -11.86
C GLN A 3 2.38 1.08 -11.83
N LEU A 4 2.81 0.54 -12.99
CA LEU A 4 3.34 -0.81 -13.11
C LEU A 4 4.62 -1.02 -12.27
N LYS A 5 5.51 -0.04 -12.22
CA LYS A 5 6.73 -0.09 -11.39
C LYS A 5 6.38 -0.06 -9.91
N LEU A 6 5.41 0.78 -9.52
CA LEU A 6 4.92 0.84 -8.15
C LEU A 6 4.34 -0.52 -7.72
N ILE A 7 3.46 -1.12 -8.52
CA ILE A 7 2.86 -2.44 -8.25
C ILE A 7 3.94 -3.52 -8.12
N LYS A 8 4.94 -3.55 -9.00
CA LYS A 8 6.06 -4.51 -8.91
C LYS A 8 6.81 -4.38 -7.59
N ASN A 9 7.12 -3.15 -7.16
CA ASN A 9 7.80 -2.91 -5.89
C ASN A 9 6.93 -3.29 -4.69
N LEU A 10 5.64 -2.93 -4.70
CA LEU A 10 4.70 -3.31 -3.64
C LEU A 10 4.59 -4.82 -3.50
N ARG A 11 4.52 -5.55 -4.61
CA ARG A 11 4.49 -7.01 -4.61
C ARG A 11 5.78 -7.61 -4.03
N LYS A 12 6.94 -7.01 -4.33
CA LYS A 12 8.23 -7.43 -3.75
C LYS A 12 8.26 -7.20 -2.24
N ILE A 13 7.84 -6.02 -1.79
CA ILE A 13 7.74 -5.63 -0.37
C ILE A 13 6.76 -6.54 0.38
N ALA A 14 5.61 -6.86 -0.22
CA ALA A 14 4.65 -7.79 0.37
C ALA A 14 5.24 -9.19 0.49
N LYS A 15 5.90 -9.70 -0.57
CA LYS A 15 6.56 -11.01 -0.55
C LYS A 15 7.68 -11.10 0.47
N ASP A 16 8.48 -10.04 0.60
CA ASP A 16 9.59 -9.93 1.55
C ASP A 16 9.08 -9.96 3.01
N GLN A 17 7.96 -9.29 3.27
CA GLN A 17 7.29 -9.29 4.58
C GLN A 17 6.36 -10.50 4.83
N GLY A 18 6.22 -11.41 3.86
CA GLY A 18 5.29 -12.54 3.96
C GLY A 18 3.80 -12.16 3.91
N LEU A 19 3.48 -10.97 3.41
CA LEU A 19 2.11 -10.44 3.32
C LEU A 19 1.43 -10.85 2.02
N THR A 20 0.12 -11.04 2.08
CA THR A 20 -0.70 -11.32 0.91
C THR A 20 -1.00 -10.03 0.15
N PHE A 21 -0.63 -9.95 -1.13
CA PHE A 21 -0.96 -8.82 -2.00
C PHE A 21 -2.01 -9.23 -3.04
N VAL A 22 -3.25 -8.80 -2.86
CA VAL A 22 -4.39 -9.20 -3.69
C VAL A 22 -5.17 -7.99 -4.20
N LYS A 23 -5.66 -8.09 -5.43
CA LYS A 23 -6.54 -7.07 -6.01
C LYS A 23 -7.95 -7.29 -5.48
N VAL A 24 -8.48 -6.32 -4.73
CA VAL A 24 -9.83 -6.39 -4.15
C VAL A 24 -10.87 -5.83 -5.11
N ARG A 25 -10.55 -4.69 -5.75
CA ARG A 25 -11.49 -4.03 -6.66
C ARG A 25 -10.77 -3.38 -7.83
N GLU A 26 -11.33 -3.55 -9.01
CA GLU A 26 -10.93 -2.83 -10.21
C GLU A 26 -12.03 -1.82 -10.57
N GLY A 27 -11.64 -0.56 -10.78
CA GLY A 27 -12.53 0.56 -11.12
C GLY A 27 -11.70 1.73 -11.65
N ARG A 28 -12.20 2.97 -11.51
CA ARG A 28 -11.42 4.18 -11.85
C ARG A 28 -10.13 4.29 -11.03
N HIS A 29 -10.16 3.81 -9.78
CA HIS A 29 -8.99 3.55 -8.95
C HIS A 29 -8.95 2.05 -8.61
N GLU A 30 -7.76 1.46 -8.61
CA GLU A 30 -7.58 0.05 -8.27
C GLU A 30 -7.36 -0.08 -6.76
N ILE A 31 -8.16 -0.92 -6.10
CA ILE A 31 -8.01 -1.19 -4.66
C ILE A 31 -7.28 -2.51 -4.50
N TRP A 32 -6.12 -2.45 -3.85
CA TRP A 32 -5.27 -3.58 -3.54
C TRP A 32 -5.23 -3.77 -2.03
N ALA A 33 -5.36 -5.01 -1.56
CA ALA A 33 -5.13 -5.36 -0.17
C ALA A 33 -3.71 -5.91 -0.03
N ILE A 34 -2.98 -5.40 0.96
CA ILE A 34 -1.69 -5.92 1.42
C ILE A 34 -1.86 -6.36 2.88
N GLY A 35 -1.78 -7.66 3.14
CA GLY A 35 -2.15 -8.21 4.46
C GLY A 35 -3.55 -7.74 4.88
N SER A 36 -3.62 -7.03 6.00
CA SER A 36 -4.87 -6.49 6.57
C SER A 36 -5.17 -5.05 6.15
N GLN A 37 -4.31 -4.40 5.37
CA GLN A 37 -4.48 -3.01 4.94
C GLN A 37 -4.97 -2.91 3.48
N LYS A 38 -5.90 -1.99 3.21
CA LYS A 38 -6.37 -1.67 1.85
C LYS A 38 -5.67 -0.41 1.34
N ILE A 39 -5.01 -0.53 0.20
CA ILE A 39 -4.32 0.55 -0.50
C ILE A 39 -5.07 0.87 -1.79
N GLN A 40 -5.36 2.15 -2.00
CA GLN A 40 -5.92 2.63 -3.26
C GLN A 40 -4.78 3.08 -4.17
N ILE A 41 -4.66 2.46 -5.33
CA ILE A 41 -3.68 2.78 -6.36
C ILE A 41 -4.40 3.53 -7.48
N PRO A 42 -4.10 4.83 -7.70
CA PRO A 42 -4.67 5.57 -8.81
C PRO A 42 -4.16 5.01 -10.14
N ARG A 43 -5.08 4.91 -11.11
CA ARG A 43 -4.77 4.40 -12.45
C ARG A 43 -4.28 5.52 -13.36
N HIS A 44 -3.21 6.18 -12.95
CA HIS A 44 -2.59 7.25 -13.73
C HIS A 44 -1.29 6.72 -14.33
N ASN A 45 -1.05 7.01 -15.62
CA ASN A 45 0.23 6.70 -16.26
C ASN A 45 1.40 7.37 -15.53
N GLU A 46 1.15 8.53 -14.91
CA GLU A 46 2.15 9.23 -14.11
C GLU A 46 1.63 9.44 -12.67
N ILE A 47 2.18 8.66 -11.73
CA ILE A 47 1.97 8.88 -10.31
C ILE A 47 3.01 9.91 -9.84
N GLN A 48 2.53 10.98 -9.22
CA GLN A 48 3.38 11.97 -8.55
C GLN A 48 4.31 11.27 -7.56
N GLU A 49 5.58 11.64 -7.54
CA GLU A 49 6.59 10.99 -6.70
C GLU A 49 6.21 11.01 -5.21
N GLY A 50 5.62 12.11 -4.73
CA GLY A 50 5.15 12.20 -3.35
C GLY A 50 4.02 11.21 -3.02
N THR A 51 3.14 10.92 -3.97
CA THR A 51 2.07 9.92 -3.79
C THR A 51 2.65 8.50 -3.79
N ALA A 52 3.56 8.22 -4.73
CA ALA A 52 4.24 6.92 -4.80
C ALA A 52 5.05 6.64 -3.51
N ALA A 53 5.78 7.64 -3.01
CA ALA A 53 6.55 7.55 -1.77
C ALA A 53 5.66 7.29 -0.55
N LYS A 54 4.50 7.97 -0.46
CA LYS A 54 3.52 7.70 0.60
C LYS A 54 2.99 6.27 0.55
N ILE A 55 2.60 5.78 -0.63
CA ILE A 55 2.09 4.42 -0.82
C ILE A 55 3.16 3.38 -0.44
N MET A 56 4.41 3.58 -0.86
CA MET A 56 5.52 2.71 -0.46
C MET A 56 5.75 2.71 1.05
N ASN A 57 5.71 3.88 1.69
CA ASN A 57 5.91 3.98 3.13
C ASN A 57 4.80 3.25 3.90
N VAL A 58 3.54 3.40 3.46
CA VAL A 58 2.42 2.63 4.02
C VAL A 58 2.68 1.13 3.87
N ALA A 59 3.03 0.66 2.68
CA ALA A 59 3.29 -0.77 2.44
C ALA A 59 4.46 -1.35 3.26
N ARG A 60 5.47 -0.55 3.60
CA ARG A 60 6.58 -0.95 4.50
C ARG A 60 6.18 -0.94 5.98
N ARG A 61 5.12 -0.21 6.34
CA ARG A 61 4.58 -0.15 7.71
C ARG A 61 3.49 -1.19 7.96
N VAL A 62 2.93 -1.78 6.91
CA VAL A 62 1.98 -2.87 7.08
C VAL A 62 2.75 -4.06 7.66
N GLN A 63 2.62 -4.27 8.95
CA GLN A 63 3.07 -5.48 9.61
C GLN A 63 1.91 -6.49 9.64
N PRO A 64 2.17 -7.79 9.59
CA PRO A 64 1.15 -8.78 9.90
C PRO A 64 0.78 -8.60 11.37
N GLU A 65 -0.39 -8.01 11.58
CA GLU A 65 -1.16 -7.93 12.84
C GLU A 65 -0.37 -8.35 14.10
N GLN A 66 0.32 -7.39 14.70
CA GLN A 66 0.61 -7.39 16.12
C GLN A 66 0.09 -6.06 16.66
N GLY A 67 -0.79 -6.13 17.67
CA GLY A 67 -1.47 -4.99 18.24
C GLY A 67 -0.50 -3.90 18.67
N GLY A 68 -0.87 -2.66 18.38
CA GLY A 68 -0.17 -1.47 18.85
C GLY A 68 -1.20 -0.37 18.98
N GLU A 69 -1.67 -0.17 20.20
CA GLU A 69 -2.28 1.08 20.67
C GLU A 69 -1.55 2.27 20.02
N HIS A 70 -2.31 3.16 19.38
CA HIS A 70 -1.82 4.51 19.15
C HIS A 70 -2.67 5.41 20.03
N ASP A 71 -2.08 5.69 21.19
CA ASP A 71 -2.55 6.59 22.22
C ASP A 71 -3.18 7.87 21.66
N GLU A 72 -4.26 8.23 22.37
CA GLU A 72 -4.69 9.58 22.67
C GLU A 72 -3.57 10.62 22.52
N HIS A 73 -3.82 11.64 21.68
CA HIS A 73 -3.30 12.96 21.96
C HIS A 73 -4.47 13.93 22.01
N GLY A 74 -4.89 14.19 23.24
CA GLY A 74 -5.80 15.26 23.59
C GLY A 74 -5.19 16.64 23.32
N ARG A 75 -6.02 17.54 22.79
CA ARG A 75 -6.33 18.80 23.46
C ARG A 75 -7.61 19.40 22.91
#